data_AF-A0A1C1A8G7-F1
#
_entry.id   AF-A0A1C1A8G7-F1
#
_cell.length_a   1.000
_cell.length_b   1.000
_cell.length_c   1.000
_cell.angle_alpha   90.00
_cell.angle_beta   90.00
_cell.angle_gamma   90.00
#
_symmetry.space_group_name_H-M   'P 1'
#
loop_
_entity.id
_entity.type
_entity.pdbx_description
1 polymer ?
#
loop_
_entity_poly.entity_id
_entity_poly.type
_entity_poly.pdbx_seq_one_letter_code
_entity_poly.pdbx_strand_id
1 'polypeptide(L)'
;MKKAGLVISLLAGAAIGVSGMAFASTGGHQTATGTFQESSLPGGGLEVPHNDRIHLSTDKQWISSEGHLSDLIRLQWTKDRAKPAISWLDETGKDKAAIVAHAKANNPEQHDHNHMSFETTMAPDGKNANELFTRLEIPFDQDVAEIRTHSSNFNVMDGILRIAGTGGVNRDLTWAKSDDGNVTTPRWSMRADTSEETGGNAGSNLQIIRYSDDGKALDNPLTINRSSGNIGIGNSDAKTKLDVSDDSIRIRKSMTPASSTAPGEVGEMAWDDGYVYVCVAPNTWKRTALSSW
;
A
#
# COMPACT_ATOMS: atom_id res chain seq x y z
N MET A 1 -35.22 75.48 29.62
CA MET A 1 -36.56 75.75 29.05
C MET A 1 -36.77 74.76 27.92
N LYS A 2 -37.91 74.03 27.93
CA LYS A 2 -38.63 73.34 26.82
C LYS A 2 -37.79 72.48 25.84
N LYS A 3 -38.19 71.30 25.38
CA LYS A 3 -39.21 70.26 25.63
C LYS A 3 -38.99 69.33 24.42
N ALA A 4 -39.13 68.02 24.60
CA ALA A 4 -39.17 67.05 23.51
C ALA A 4 -40.29 67.37 22.49
N GLY A 5 -40.09 66.99 21.23
CA GLY A 5 -41.08 67.06 20.16
C GLY A 5 -40.93 65.87 19.22
N LEU A 6 -41.62 64.78 19.58
CA LEU A 6 -41.93 63.64 18.75
C LEU A 6 -42.92 64.08 17.65
N VAL A 7 -42.61 63.83 16.38
CA VAL A 7 -43.60 63.83 15.30
C VAL A 7 -43.62 62.44 14.70
N ILE A 8 -44.68 61.70 15.04
CA ILE A 8 -45.10 60.49 14.35
C ILE A 8 -46.00 60.95 13.21
N SER A 9 -45.59 60.70 11.97
CA SER A 9 -46.48 60.64 10.82
C SER A 9 -46.57 59.19 10.37
N LEU A 10 -47.67 58.54 10.75
CA LEU A 10 -48.14 57.27 10.21
C LEU A 10 -48.73 57.52 8.82
N LEU A 11 -48.17 56.88 7.79
CA LEU A 11 -48.91 56.53 6.58
C LEU A 11 -48.44 55.14 6.13
N ALA A 12 -49.39 54.22 6.15
CA ALA A 12 -49.24 52.82 5.79
C ALA A 12 -49.10 52.63 4.28
N GLY A 13 -48.38 51.60 3.85
CA GLY A 13 -48.43 51.11 2.47
C GLY A 13 -47.15 50.40 2.05
N ALA A 14 -47.27 49.09 1.81
CA ALA A 14 -46.19 48.15 1.51
C ALA A 14 -45.35 48.48 0.27
N ALA A 15 -44.06 48.10 0.29
CA ALA A 15 -43.45 47.12 -0.62
C ALA A 15 -41.92 47.18 -0.56
N ILE A 16 -41.35 45.98 -0.67
CA ILE A 16 -39.94 45.61 -0.69
C ILE A 16 -39.18 46.41 -1.77
N GLY A 17 -38.03 46.99 -1.41
CA GLY A 17 -37.14 47.69 -2.34
C GLY A 17 -35.68 47.52 -1.92
N VAL A 18 -35.03 46.54 -2.54
CA VAL A 18 -33.59 46.27 -2.44
C VAL A 18 -32.80 47.53 -2.75
N SER A 19 -32.02 48.04 -1.80
CA SER A 19 -31.02 49.09 -2.08
C SER A 19 -29.68 48.43 -2.34
N GLY A 20 -29.39 48.22 -3.63
CA GLY A 20 -28.07 47.87 -4.10
C GLY A 20 -27.10 49.04 -3.87
N MET A 21 -26.06 48.80 -3.07
CA MET A 21 -24.88 49.65 -3.09
C MET A 21 -24.04 49.24 -4.32
N ALA A 22 -24.02 50.12 -5.33
CA ALA A 22 -23.12 50.00 -6.46
C ALA A 22 -21.71 50.43 -6.02
N PHE A 23 -20.78 49.48 -5.91
CA PHE A 23 -19.36 49.78 -5.91
C PHE A 23 -18.91 50.00 -7.35
N ALA A 24 -18.37 51.19 -7.63
CA ALA A 24 -17.76 51.52 -8.91
C ALA A 24 -16.53 50.62 -9.14
N SER A 25 -16.59 49.74 -10.14
CA SER A 25 -15.46 48.91 -10.54
C SER A 25 -14.55 49.68 -11.50
N THR A 26 -13.32 49.96 -11.09
CA THR A 26 -12.23 50.26 -12.01
C THR A 26 -11.61 48.95 -12.50
N GLY A 27 -11.81 48.62 -13.78
CA GLY A 27 -10.96 47.71 -14.56
C GLY A 27 -10.89 46.24 -14.09
N GLY A 28 -11.79 45.41 -14.61
CA GLY A 28 -11.69 43.95 -14.53
C GLY A 28 -12.98 43.31 -15.04
N HIS A 29 -12.88 42.26 -15.86
CA HIS A 29 -14.02 41.51 -16.39
C HIS A 29 -15.08 41.25 -15.30
N GLN A 30 -16.22 41.95 -15.37
CA GLN A 30 -17.40 41.57 -14.60
C GLN A 30 -18.06 40.39 -15.31
N THR A 31 -17.64 39.18 -14.99
CA THR A 31 -18.48 37.99 -15.18
C THR A 31 -19.58 38.06 -14.13
N ALA A 32 -20.85 37.99 -14.55
CA ALA A 32 -21.97 37.89 -13.63
C ALA A 32 -21.71 36.71 -12.68
N THR A 33 -21.45 37.00 -11.41
CA THR A 33 -21.24 35.97 -10.38
C THR A 33 -22.56 35.25 -10.17
N GLY A 34 -22.61 33.95 -10.46
CA GLY A 34 -23.75 33.14 -10.05
C GLY A 34 -23.85 33.15 -8.53
N THR A 35 -25.06 33.13 -7.99
CA THR A 35 -25.28 32.99 -6.55
C THR A 35 -25.32 31.51 -6.19
N PHE A 36 -24.77 31.14 -5.03
CA PHE A 36 -25.03 29.82 -4.47
C PHE A 36 -26.53 29.58 -4.33
N GLN A 37 -26.95 28.35 -4.57
CA GLN A 37 -28.35 27.93 -4.46
C GLN A 37 -28.47 26.59 -3.72
N GLU A 38 -29.68 26.24 -3.29
CA GLU A 38 -29.94 24.89 -2.77
C GLU A 38 -29.90 23.89 -3.93
N SER A 39 -29.18 22.79 -3.75
CA SER A 39 -29.09 21.74 -4.76
C SER A 39 -30.44 21.08 -4.98
N SER A 40 -30.81 20.89 -6.25
CA SER A 40 -32.01 20.13 -6.62
C SER A 40 -31.82 18.61 -6.57
N LEU A 41 -30.62 18.13 -6.26
CA LEU A 41 -30.33 16.69 -6.18
C LEU A 41 -30.87 16.08 -4.87
N PRO A 42 -31.13 14.75 -4.86
CA PRO A 42 -31.52 14.06 -3.63
C PRO A 42 -30.54 14.30 -2.49
N GLY A 43 -31.05 14.68 -1.31
CA GLY A 43 -30.24 15.03 -0.13
C GLY A 43 -29.98 16.53 0.04
N GLY A 44 -30.30 17.36 -0.95
CA GLY A 44 -30.13 18.82 -0.89
C GLY A 44 -28.66 19.24 -0.84
N GLY A 45 -28.40 20.44 -0.31
CA GLY A 45 -27.04 20.95 -0.08
C GLY A 45 -26.74 22.25 -0.83
N LEU A 46 -25.50 22.72 -0.71
CA LEU A 46 -25.05 23.96 -1.35
C LEU A 46 -24.57 23.69 -2.78
N GLU A 47 -25.27 24.23 -3.77
CA GLU A 47 -24.87 24.21 -5.17
C GLU A 47 -24.05 25.45 -5.53
N VAL A 48 -22.87 25.20 -6.08
CA VAL A 48 -22.02 26.20 -6.73
C VAL A 48 -22.57 26.44 -8.13
N PRO A 49 -22.62 27.69 -8.64
CA PRO A 49 -23.07 27.95 -10.01
C PRO A 49 -22.30 27.10 -11.04
N HIS A 50 -23.00 26.71 -12.09
CA HIS A 50 -22.43 25.84 -13.12
C HIS A 50 -21.14 26.43 -13.72
N ASN A 51 -20.07 25.64 -13.71
CA ASN A 51 -18.70 26.00 -14.11
C ASN A 51 -17.97 27.04 -13.22
N ASP A 52 -18.56 27.44 -12.09
CA ASP A 52 -17.84 28.19 -11.05
C ASP A 52 -17.07 27.24 -10.11
N ARG A 53 -16.22 27.81 -9.25
CA ARG A 53 -15.32 27.05 -8.36
C ARG A 53 -15.39 27.55 -6.93
N ILE A 54 -15.16 26.65 -5.98
CA ILE A 54 -14.88 27.01 -4.58
C ILE A 54 -13.38 27.29 -4.45
N HIS A 55 -13.01 28.46 -3.93
CA HIS A 55 -11.63 28.80 -3.60
C HIS A 55 -11.49 28.89 -2.07
N LEU A 56 -10.66 28.04 -1.47
CA LEU A 56 -10.40 27.98 -0.03
C LEU A 56 -8.90 28.24 0.22
N SER A 57 -8.56 29.11 1.17
CA SER A 57 -7.16 29.42 1.51
C SER A 57 -7.00 29.78 2.99
N THR A 58 -5.83 29.47 3.55
CA THR A 58 -5.46 29.76 4.95
C THR A 58 -3.98 30.13 5.03
N ASP A 59 -3.63 31.04 5.93
CA ASP A 59 -2.26 31.39 6.31
C ASP A 59 -1.89 30.89 7.72
N LYS A 60 -2.80 30.11 8.34
CA LYS A 60 -2.61 29.56 9.69
C LYS A 60 -1.51 28.50 9.69
N GLN A 61 -0.55 28.66 10.59
CA GLN A 61 0.47 27.64 10.86
C GLN A 61 -0.10 26.51 11.71
N TRP A 62 0.44 25.31 11.54
CA TRP A 62 0.21 24.22 12.49
C TRP A 62 0.96 24.52 13.79
N ILE A 63 0.23 24.58 14.90
CA ILE A 63 0.78 24.81 16.24
C ILE A 63 0.35 23.62 17.10
N SER A 64 1.33 22.85 17.60
CA SER A 64 1.07 21.58 18.30
C SER A 64 0.10 21.70 19.47
N SER A 65 0.10 22.82 20.19
CA SER A 65 -0.79 23.07 21.33
C SER A 65 -2.23 23.45 20.93
N GLU A 66 -2.43 23.86 19.68
CA GLU A 66 -3.70 24.38 19.17
C GLU A 66 -4.42 23.39 18.23
N GLY A 67 -3.70 22.35 17.78
CA GLY A 67 -4.22 21.33 16.88
C GLY A 67 -4.37 21.84 15.43
N HIS A 68 -5.30 21.23 14.70
CA HIS A 68 -5.49 21.44 13.26
C HIS A 68 -6.27 22.74 12.94
N LEU A 69 -5.69 23.90 13.25
CA LEU A 69 -6.32 25.20 12.96
C LEU A 69 -6.25 25.64 11.49
N SER A 70 -5.51 24.91 10.66
CA SER A 70 -5.37 25.14 9.22
C SER A 70 -6.40 24.39 8.37
N ASP A 71 -7.33 23.64 8.98
CA ASP A 71 -8.28 22.82 8.22
C ASP A 71 -9.31 23.69 7.47
N LEU A 72 -9.26 23.64 6.13
CA LEU A 72 -10.20 24.35 5.25
C LEU A 72 -11.49 23.56 5.01
N ILE A 73 -11.43 22.24 5.08
CA ILE A 73 -12.57 21.33 4.97
C ILE A 73 -12.51 20.38 6.16
N ARG A 74 -13.56 20.34 6.97
CA ARG A 74 -13.72 19.39 8.09
C ARG A 74 -14.98 18.59 7.87
N LEU A 75 -14.81 17.28 7.73
CA LEU A 75 -15.93 16.35 7.66
C LEU A 75 -16.05 15.67 9.02
N GLN A 76 -17.12 15.95 9.76
CA GLN A 76 -17.29 15.50 11.13
C GLN A 76 -18.42 14.48 11.25
N TRP A 77 -18.11 13.31 11.80
CA TRP A 77 -19.12 12.38 12.31
C TRP A 77 -19.73 12.95 13.61
N THR A 78 -21.03 13.25 13.60
CA THR A 78 -21.72 13.81 14.79
C THR A 78 -22.70 12.83 15.43
N LYS A 79 -22.88 11.65 14.83
CA LYS A 79 -23.76 10.58 15.30
C LYS A 79 -23.17 9.22 15.00
N ASP A 80 -23.65 8.22 15.73
CA ASP A 80 -23.31 6.82 15.47
C ASP A 80 -23.65 6.43 14.02
N ARG A 81 -22.76 5.67 13.38
CA ARG A 81 -22.88 5.19 11.99
C ARG A 81 -22.98 6.27 10.91
N ALA A 82 -22.71 7.54 11.24
CA ALA A 82 -22.57 8.58 10.23
C ALA A 82 -21.41 8.24 9.26
N LYS A 83 -21.51 8.69 8.01
CA LYS A 83 -20.52 8.44 6.95
C LYS A 83 -20.29 9.71 6.14
N PRO A 84 -19.50 10.68 6.65
CA PRO A 84 -19.02 11.78 5.85
C PRO A 84 -18.31 11.24 4.63
N ALA A 85 -18.66 11.82 3.49
CA ALA A 85 -18.17 11.41 2.20
C ALA A 85 -17.95 12.63 1.31
N ILE A 86 -17.04 12.47 0.36
CA ILE A 86 -16.97 13.27 -0.85
C ILE A 86 -17.38 12.34 -1.98
N SER A 87 -18.49 12.65 -2.67
CA SER A 87 -19.06 11.77 -3.69
C SER A 87 -19.05 12.42 -5.07
N TRP A 88 -18.86 11.60 -6.10
CA TRP A 88 -19.03 11.94 -7.51
C TRP A 88 -20.28 11.26 -8.03
N LEU A 89 -21.15 12.04 -8.67
CA LEU A 89 -22.45 11.58 -9.16
C LEU A 89 -22.51 11.66 -10.69
N ASP A 90 -23.35 10.83 -11.30
CA ASP A 90 -23.71 10.96 -12.73
C ASP A 90 -24.75 12.07 -12.97
N GLU A 91 -25.10 12.28 -14.23
CA GLU A 91 -26.07 13.29 -14.68
C GLU A 91 -27.47 13.14 -14.08
N THR A 92 -27.78 11.97 -13.50
CA THR A 92 -29.06 11.69 -12.83
C THR A 92 -28.98 11.82 -11.31
N GLY A 93 -27.81 12.19 -10.77
CA GLY A 93 -27.57 12.30 -9.34
C GLY A 93 -27.35 10.96 -8.64
N LYS A 94 -26.84 9.94 -9.35
CA LYS A 94 -26.45 8.67 -8.73
C LYS A 94 -24.94 8.61 -8.50
N ASP A 95 -24.54 8.15 -7.32
CA ASP A 95 -23.13 7.98 -6.98
C ASP A 95 -22.38 7.05 -7.95
N LYS A 96 -21.15 7.42 -8.28
CA LYS A 96 -20.20 6.65 -9.12
C LYS A 96 -18.88 6.37 -8.41
N ALA A 97 -18.43 7.32 -7.61
CA ALA A 97 -17.27 7.17 -6.77
C ALA A 97 -17.45 7.95 -5.47
N ALA A 98 -16.78 7.53 -4.42
CA ALA A 98 -16.76 8.25 -3.16
C ALA A 98 -15.42 8.08 -2.42
N ILE A 99 -15.04 9.10 -1.65
CA ILE A 99 -14.09 8.98 -0.57
C ILE A 99 -14.90 9.03 0.71
N VAL A 100 -14.87 7.94 1.47
CA VAL A 100 -15.71 7.79 2.67
C VAL A 100 -14.82 7.43 3.83
N ALA A 101 -15.13 7.92 5.01
CA ALA A 101 -14.53 7.41 6.22
C ALA A 101 -15.65 7.03 7.19
N HIS A 102 -15.55 5.85 7.82
CA HIS A 102 -16.53 5.41 8.80
C HIS A 102 -15.99 4.31 9.73
N ALA A 103 -16.53 4.28 10.95
CA ALA A 103 -16.21 3.25 11.94
C ALA A 103 -17.11 2.01 11.81
N LYS A 104 -18.42 2.23 11.65
CA LYS A 104 -19.42 1.16 11.70
C LYS A 104 -19.92 0.73 10.33
N ALA A 105 -20.25 -0.56 10.23
CA ALA A 105 -20.91 -1.14 9.06
C ALA A 105 -22.27 -0.51 8.75
N ASN A 106 -22.85 -0.85 7.60
CA ASN A 106 -24.25 -0.53 7.31
C ASN A 106 -25.19 -1.54 8.00
N ASN A 107 -24.78 -2.81 8.09
CA ASN A 107 -25.45 -3.82 8.90
C ASN A 107 -25.07 -3.66 10.39
N PRO A 108 -26.03 -3.50 11.33
CA PRO A 108 -25.73 -3.38 12.76
C PRO A 108 -25.14 -4.65 13.39
N GLU A 109 -25.36 -5.81 12.78
CA GLU A 109 -24.87 -7.11 13.25
C GLU A 109 -23.41 -7.38 12.85
N GLN A 110 -22.89 -6.59 11.91
CA GLN A 110 -21.51 -6.70 11.47
C GLN A 110 -20.59 -5.93 12.42
N HIS A 111 -19.40 -6.48 12.65
CA HIS A 111 -18.36 -5.83 13.46
C HIS A 111 -17.96 -4.47 12.87
N ASP A 112 -17.43 -3.61 13.72
CA ASP A 112 -16.87 -2.32 13.30
C ASP A 112 -15.69 -2.54 12.37
N HIS A 113 -15.62 -1.76 11.31
CA HIS A 113 -14.63 -1.89 10.25
C HIS A 113 -14.02 -0.52 9.99
N ASN A 114 -13.31 -0.02 11.00
CA ASN A 114 -12.69 1.30 11.10
C ASN A 114 -11.75 1.66 9.93
N HIS A 115 -12.25 2.30 8.88
CA HIS A 115 -11.42 2.69 7.74
C HIS A 115 -11.84 3.97 7.01
N MET A 116 -10.89 4.51 6.25
CA MET A 116 -11.13 5.41 5.13
C MET A 116 -11.03 4.61 3.83
N SER A 117 -11.99 4.77 2.92
CA SER A 117 -12.11 4.05 1.66
C SER A 117 -12.15 4.99 0.46
N PHE A 118 -11.63 4.48 -0.65
CA PHE A 118 -12.01 4.89 -2.00
C PHE A 118 -12.97 3.85 -2.55
N GLU A 119 -14.17 4.28 -2.87
CA GLU A 119 -15.25 3.43 -3.35
C GLU A 119 -15.60 3.79 -4.78
N THR A 120 -15.85 2.78 -5.61
CA THR A 120 -16.35 2.97 -6.98
C THR A 120 -17.46 1.99 -7.27
N THR A 121 -18.37 2.38 -8.16
CA THR A 121 -19.47 1.52 -8.54
C THR A 121 -19.00 0.22 -9.17
N MET A 122 -19.68 -0.87 -8.87
CA MET A 122 -19.56 -2.13 -9.61
C MET A 122 -20.07 -1.98 -11.03
N ALA A 123 -19.54 -2.83 -11.92
CA ALA A 123 -19.91 -2.83 -13.34
C ALA A 123 -21.44 -2.96 -13.53
N PRO A 124 -22.04 -2.25 -14.50
CA PRO A 124 -23.50 -2.26 -14.70
C PRO A 124 -24.11 -3.63 -15.06
N ASP A 125 -23.29 -4.56 -15.56
CA ASP A 125 -23.64 -5.94 -15.91
C ASP A 125 -23.21 -6.96 -14.85
N GLY A 126 -22.61 -6.48 -13.75
CA GLY A 126 -22.16 -7.31 -12.63
C GLY A 126 -23.29 -7.66 -11.66
N LYS A 127 -22.99 -8.60 -10.74
CA LYS A 127 -23.94 -9.08 -9.72
C LYS A 127 -24.53 -7.97 -8.84
N ASN A 128 -23.72 -6.97 -8.48
CA ASN A 128 -24.12 -5.84 -7.61
C ASN A 128 -24.13 -4.54 -8.42
N ALA A 129 -24.76 -4.56 -9.60
CA ALA A 129 -24.65 -3.51 -10.60
C ALA A 129 -24.89 -2.10 -10.05
N ASN A 130 -23.94 -1.20 -10.31
CA ASN A 130 -23.98 0.22 -9.91
C ASN A 130 -23.93 0.50 -8.40
N GLU A 131 -23.70 -0.50 -7.54
CA GLU A 131 -23.49 -0.27 -6.11
C GLU A 131 -22.05 0.18 -5.84
N LEU A 132 -21.86 1.12 -4.91
CA LEU A 132 -20.53 1.52 -4.42
C LEU A 132 -19.90 0.38 -3.62
N PHE A 133 -18.66 0.03 -3.99
CA PHE A 133 -17.84 -0.93 -3.28
C PHE A 133 -16.47 -0.33 -2.98
N THR A 134 -15.97 -0.59 -1.77
CA THR A 134 -14.58 -0.33 -1.38
C THR A 134 -13.63 -1.00 -2.37
N ARG A 135 -12.75 -0.22 -2.99
CA ARG A 135 -11.67 -0.72 -3.86
C ARG A 135 -10.33 -0.67 -3.18
N LEU A 136 -10.12 0.40 -2.42
CA LEU A 136 -8.94 0.65 -1.62
C LEU A 136 -9.40 1.16 -0.27
N GLU A 137 -8.87 0.62 0.82
CA GLU A 137 -9.09 1.13 2.17
C GLU A 137 -7.80 1.20 2.97
N ILE A 138 -7.79 2.16 3.89
CA ILE A 138 -6.74 2.35 4.88
C ILE A 138 -7.44 2.36 6.23
N PRO A 139 -7.25 1.32 7.07
CA PRO A 139 -7.79 1.33 8.42
C PRO A 139 -7.12 2.41 9.28
N PHE A 140 -7.89 3.01 10.18
CA PHE A 140 -7.38 3.94 11.18
C PHE A 140 -7.18 3.24 12.54
N ASP A 141 -6.53 3.95 13.46
CA ASP A 141 -6.18 3.46 14.81
C ASP A 141 -5.31 2.18 14.78
N GLN A 142 -4.38 2.11 13.82
CA GLN A 142 -3.40 1.04 13.68
C GLN A 142 -1.98 1.59 13.79
N ASP A 143 -1.05 0.78 14.30
CA ASP A 143 0.39 1.11 14.35
C ASP A 143 1.07 1.01 12.97
N VAL A 144 0.37 0.43 11.97
CA VAL A 144 0.86 0.23 10.61
C VAL A 144 -0.12 0.85 9.62
N ALA A 145 0.40 1.56 8.63
CA ALA A 145 -0.35 2.06 7.49
C ALA A 145 -0.64 0.92 6.49
N GLU A 146 -1.56 0.04 6.85
CA GLU A 146 -2.01 -1.06 5.99
C GLU A 146 -2.87 -0.52 4.84
N ILE A 147 -2.53 -0.83 3.60
CA ILE A 147 -3.36 -0.50 2.43
C ILE A 147 -3.99 -1.79 1.93
N ARG A 148 -5.31 -1.91 2.07
CA ARG A 148 -6.07 -3.07 1.59
C ARG A 148 -6.78 -2.74 0.29
N THR A 149 -6.83 -3.70 -0.62
CA THR A 149 -7.57 -3.59 -1.87
C THR A 149 -8.50 -4.77 -2.04
N HIS A 150 -9.61 -4.56 -2.76
CA HIS A 150 -10.66 -5.57 -2.93
C HIS A 150 -10.91 -5.82 -4.41
N SER A 151 -10.97 -7.10 -4.81
CA SER A 151 -11.16 -7.51 -6.23
C SER A 151 -10.24 -6.74 -7.21
N SER A 152 -8.94 -6.77 -6.93
CA SER A 152 -7.98 -5.84 -7.55
C SER A 152 -6.87 -6.55 -8.33
N ASN A 153 -6.44 -5.91 -9.42
CA ASN A 153 -5.20 -6.22 -10.13
C ASN A 153 -4.26 -5.03 -9.97
N PHE A 154 -3.03 -5.26 -9.49
CA PHE A 154 -2.04 -4.20 -9.33
C PHE A 154 -1.07 -4.21 -10.51
N ASN A 155 -1.09 -3.14 -11.31
CA ASN A 155 -0.19 -2.96 -12.45
C ASN A 155 0.73 -1.77 -12.22
N VAL A 156 2.03 -1.96 -12.39
CA VAL A 156 3.03 -0.87 -12.40
C VAL A 156 3.43 -0.61 -13.84
N MET A 157 2.87 0.45 -14.44
CA MET A 157 3.17 0.84 -15.82
C MET A 157 4.39 1.77 -15.86
N ASP A 158 5.33 1.52 -16.77
CA ASP A 158 6.53 2.32 -17.02
C ASP A 158 7.42 2.61 -15.78
N GLY A 159 7.36 1.76 -14.75
CA GLY A 159 8.00 1.99 -13.45
C GLY A 159 8.55 0.73 -12.76
N ILE A 160 8.88 0.86 -11.47
CA ILE A 160 9.44 -0.20 -10.63
C ILE A 160 8.57 -0.38 -9.37
N LEU A 161 8.15 -1.61 -9.08
CA LEU A 161 7.69 -1.97 -7.74
C LEU A 161 8.90 -2.17 -6.82
N ARG A 162 9.03 -1.35 -5.78
CA ARG A 162 10.17 -1.37 -4.87
C ARG A 162 9.74 -1.77 -3.47
N ILE A 163 10.48 -2.72 -2.89
CA ILE A 163 10.43 -3.09 -1.47
C ILE A 163 11.77 -2.66 -0.88
N ALA A 164 11.75 -1.73 0.06
CA ALA A 164 12.94 -1.12 0.63
C ALA A 164 12.88 -1.13 2.16
N GLY A 165 14.05 -1.16 2.79
CA GLY A 165 14.23 -1.11 4.23
C GLY A 165 15.62 -0.58 4.58
N THR A 166 15.80 -0.16 5.83
CA THR A 166 17.11 0.23 6.38
C THR A 166 18.02 -1.00 6.54
N GLY A 167 19.30 -0.81 6.90
CA GLY A 167 20.18 -1.93 7.22
C GLY A 167 19.62 -2.83 8.33
N GLY A 168 19.82 -4.14 8.21
CA GLY A 168 19.43 -5.12 9.25
C GLY A 168 17.96 -5.53 9.26
N VAL A 169 17.16 -5.16 8.26
CA VAL A 169 15.73 -5.53 8.19
C VAL A 169 15.43 -6.47 7.03
N ASN A 170 14.42 -7.33 7.21
CA ASN A 170 13.89 -8.13 6.12
C ASN A 170 13.11 -7.24 5.15
N ARG A 171 13.21 -7.55 3.85
CA ARG A 171 12.36 -6.95 2.82
C ARG A 171 11.63 -8.09 2.12
N ASP A 172 10.33 -8.17 2.37
CA ASP A 172 9.53 -9.33 2.00
C ASP A 172 8.45 -8.98 0.99
N LEU A 173 8.29 -9.84 -0.01
CA LEU A 173 7.02 -10.05 -0.70
C LEU A 173 6.40 -11.33 -0.12
N THR A 174 5.20 -11.23 0.44
CA THR A 174 4.60 -12.31 1.24
C THR A 174 3.27 -12.77 0.67
N TRP A 175 3.12 -14.09 0.58
CA TRP A 175 1.83 -14.76 0.42
C TRP A 175 1.35 -15.23 1.79
N ALA A 176 0.13 -14.82 2.15
CA ALA A 176 -0.46 -15.05 3.46
C ALA A 176 -1.88 -15.64 3.33
N LYS A 177 -2.31 -16.33 4.39
CA LYS A 177 -3.72 -16.65 4.63
C LYS A 177 -4.35 -15.48 5.38
N SER A 178 -5.51 -15.02 4.92
CA SER A 178 -6.34 -14.07 5.67
C SER A 178 -7.41 -14.83 6.44
N ASP A 179 -7.68 -14.36 7.64
CA ASP A 179 -8.81 -14.76 8.48
C ASP A 179 -9.70 -13.53 8.78
N ASP A 180 -10.78 -13.75 9.53
CA ASP A 180 -11.68 -12.68 9.97
C ASP A 180 -10.93 -11.59 10.75
N GLY A 181 -11.45 -10.37 10.70
CA GLY A 181 -10.86 -9.23 11.41
C GLY A 181 -9.54 -8.75 10.81
N ASN A 182 -9.28 -9.00 9.53
CA ASN A 182 -8.07 -8.58 8.81
C ASN A 182 -6.77 -9.19 9.34
N VAL A 183 -6.86 -10.34 10.00
CA VAL A 183 -5.67 -11.06 10.46
C VAL A 183 -5.03 -11.77 9.28
N THR A 184 -3.75 -11.50 9.02
CA THR A 184 -2.97 -12.19 8.00
C THR A 184 -1.87 -13.03 8.63
N THR A 185 -1.74 -14.28 8.20
CA THR A 185 -0.66 -15.19 8.64
C THR A 185 0.17 -15.64 7.44
N PRO A 186 1.49 -15.41 7.43
CA PRO A 186 2.34 -15.74 6.29
C PRO A 186 2.36 -17.26 6.03
N ARG A 187 2.56 -17.62 4.76
CA ARG A 187 2.76 -19.00 4.30
C ARG A 187 4.04 -19.14 3.51
N TRP A 188 4.31 -18.15 2.66
CA TRP A 188 5.53 -18.05 1.89
C TRP A 188 5.99 -16.60 1.81
N SER A 189 7.30 -16.37 1.82
CA SER A 189 7.87 -15.07 1.46
C SER A 189 9.02 -15.24 0.48
N MET A 190 9.11 -14.32 -0.48
CA MET A 190 10.37 -13.98 -1.13
C MET A 190 11.00 -12.86 -0.30
N ARG A 191 12.23 -13.08 0.18
CA ARG A 191 12.88 -12.21 1.18
C ARG A 191 14.28 -11.81 0.75
N ALA A 192 14.62 -10.54 0.89
CA ALA A 192 16.00 -10.14 1.12
C ALA A 192 16.29 -10.16 2.62
N ASP A 193 17.26 -10.97 3.06
CA ASP A 193 17.54 -11.25 4.48
C ASP A 193 18.29 -10.13 5.22
N THR A 194 18.35 -10.17 6.55
CA THR A 194 18.92 -9.10 7.37
C THR A 194 20.43 -8.89 7.24
N SER A 195 21.15 -9.60 6.37
CA SER A 195 22.61 -9.49 6.26
C SER A 195 23.03 -8.07 5.88
N GLU A 196 23.98 -7.51 6.63
CA GLU A 196 24.41 -6.11 6.44
C GLU A 196 25.02 -5.87 5.06
N GLU A 197 24.57 -4.81 4.40
CA GLU A 197 25.11 -4.39 3.10
C GLU A 197 26.30 -3.45 3.30
N THR A 198 27.47 -4.03 3.60
CA THR A 198 28.72 -3.31 3.90
C THR A 198 29.46 -2.80 2.67
N GLY A 199 28.88 -2.91 1.46
CA GLY A 199 29.51 -2.58 0.18
C GLY A 199 30.21 -3.78 -0.49
N GLY A 200 30.80 -3.57 -1.67
CA GLY A 200 31.52 -4.63 -2.41
C GLY A 200 30.65 -5.83 -2.82
N ASN A 201 29.34 -5.62 -2.97
CA ASN A 201 28.33 -6.66 -3.20
C ASN A 201 28.10 -7.65 -2.03
N ALA A 202 28.69 -7.40 -0.86
CA ALA A 202 28.33 -8.12 0.36
C ALA A 202 26.97 -7.66 0.89
N GLY A 203 26.26 -8.57 1.56
CA GLY A 203 25.01 -8.30 2.28
C GLY A 203 23.84 -9.17 1.85
N SER A 204 22.63 -8.63 2.01
CA SER A 204 21.35 -9.35 1.97
C SER A 204 21.23 -10.41 0.89
N ASN A 205 21.07 -11.68 1.29
CA ASN A 205 20.78 -12.76 0.36
C ASN A 205 19.30 -12.78 -0.01
N LEU A 206 18.98 -13.31 -1.20
CA LEU A 206 17.60 -13.55 -1.61
C LEU A 206 17.17 -14.96 -1.18
N GLN A 207 16.02 -15.09 -0.54
CA GLN A 207 15.55 -16.33 0.05
C GLN A 207 14.08 -16.59 -0.29
N ILE A 208 13.72 -17.86 -0.41
CA ILE A 208 12.33 -18.32 -0.29
C ILE A 208 12.16 -18.84 1.14
N ILE A 209 11.23 -18.26 1.88
CA ILE A 209 10.93 -18.62 3.27
C ILE A 209 9.60 -19.35 3.32
N ARG A 210 9.54 -20.41 4.12
CA ARG A 210 8.34 -21.19 4.35
C ARG A 210 7.90 -21.03 5.80
N TYR A 211 6.60 -20.87 6.01
CA TYR A 211 6.04 -20.65 7.35
C TYR A 211 5.09 -21.78 7.75
N SER A 212 5.01 -22.06 9.05
CA SER A 212 4.02 -22.94 9.65
C SER A 212 2.63 -22.31 9.67
N ASP A 213 1.62 -23.09 10.05
CA ASP A 213 0.23 -22.60 10.13
C ASP A 213 0.05 -21.45 11.13
N ASP A 214 0.87 -21.39 12.18
CA ASP A 214 0.91 -20.30 13.17
C ASP A 214 1.85 -19.15 12.77
N GLY A 215 2.37 -19.14 11.54
CA GLY A 215 3.16 -18.03 10.99
C GLY A 215 4.62 -17.97 11.44
N LYS A 216 5.16 -19.05 12.05
CA LYS A 216 6.58 -19.14 12.38
C LYS A 216 7.38 -19.56 11.15
N ALA A 217 8.53 -18.91 10.92
CA ALA A 217 9.43 -19.35 9.87
C ALA A 217 9.96 -20.76 10.19
N LEU A 218 9.92 -21.64 9.20
CA LEU A 218 10.38 -23.03 9.32
C LEU A 218 11.81 -23.15 8.79
N ASP A 219 12.00 -22.80 7.52
CA ASP A 219 13.28 -22.92 6.81
C ASP A 219 13.31 -22.05 5.54
N ASN A 220 14.48 -22.04 4.91
CA ASN A 220 14.75 -21.38 3.65
C ASN A 220 15.06 -22.44 2.59
N PRO A 221 14.06 -23.05 1.93
CA PRO A 221 14.29 -24.11 0.95
C PRO A 221 15.16 -23.67 -0.23
N LEU A 222 15.21 -22.38 -0.55
CA LEU A 222 16.08 -21.81 -1.56
C LEU A 222 16.73 -20.51 -1.07
N THR A 223 18.03 -20.38 -1.27
CA THR A 223 18.81 -19.16 -0.99
C THR A 223 19.69 -18.82 -2.19
N ILE A 224 19.83 -17.54 -2.52
CA ILE A 224 20.78 -17.02 -3.50
C ILE A 224 21.71 -16.04 -2.79
N ASN A 225 22.99 -16.41 -2.73
CA ASN A 225 24.00 -15.60 -2.06
C ASN A 225 24.29 -14.33 -2.87
N ARG A 226 24.08 -13.14 -2.29
CA ARG A 226 24.30 -11.88 -3.01
C ARG A 226 25.74 -11.71 -3.49
N SER A 227 26.69 -12.09 -2.65
CA SER A 227 28.13 -11.93 -2.90
C SER A 227 28.69 -12.82 -4.01
N SER A 228 28.06 -13.98 -4.29
CA SER A 228 28.59 -14.99 -5.22
C SER A 228 27.62 -15.40 -6.34
N GLY A 229 26.32 -15.12 -6.17
CA GLY A 229 25.25 -15.65 -7.00
C GLY A 229 25.12 -17.18 -6.94
N ASN A 230 25.64 -17.81 -5.89
CA ASN A 230 25.46 -19.25 -5.68
C ASN A 230 24.05 -19.52 -5.15
N ILE A 231 23.42 -20.56 -5.69
CA ILE A 231 22.10 -21.02 -5.27
C ILE A 231 22.30 -22.20 -4.33
N GLY A 232 21.70 -22.13 -3.15
CA GLY A 232 21.59 -23.24 -2.22
C GLY A 232 20.16 -23.76 -2.15
N ILE A 233 20.02 -25.08 -2.19
CA ILE A 233 18.75 -25.80 -2.02
C ILE A 233 18.81 -26.48 -0.65
N GLY A 234 17.97 -26.02 0.29
CA GLY A 234 18.08 -26.42 1.70
C GLY A 234 19.42 -26.04 2.36
N ASN A 235 20.17 -25.11 1.75
CA ASN A 235 21.49 -24.67 2.19
C ASN A 235 21.58 -23.14 2.04
N SER A 236 21.90 -22.43 3.11
CA SER A 236 22.03 -20.97 3.11
C SER A 236 23.45 -20.47 2.78
N ASP A 237 24.43 -21.36 2.66
CA ASP A 237 25.85 -21.01 2.48
C ASP A 237 26.48 -21.82 1.32
N ALA A 238 25.80 -21.80 0.18
CA ALA A 238 26.26 -22.50 -1.01
C ALA A 238 27.65 -21.99 -1.48
N LYS A 239 28.63 -22.89 -1.53
CA LYS A 239 30.03 -22.59 -1.86
C LYS A 239 30.36 -22.69 -3.35
N THR A 240 29.60 -23.49 -4.09
CA THR A 240 29.78 -23.71 -5.53
C THR A 240 28.48 -23.48 -6.29
N LYS A 241 28.57 -23.23 -7.59
CA LYS A 241 27.39 -23.12 -8.47
C LYS A 241 26.84 -24.51 -8.76
N LEU A 242 25.52 -24.63 -8.72
CA LEU A 242 24.80 -25.78 -9.28
C LEU A 242 24.79 -25.68 -10.80
N ASP A 243 25.22 -26.73 -11.50
CA ASP A 243 25.26 -26.81 -12.96
C ASP A 243 24.61 -28.13 -13.40
N VAL A 244 23.35 -28.03 -13.82
CA VAL A 244 22.53 -29.15 -14.30
C VAL A 244 21.99 -28.76 -15.66
N SER A 245 22.31 -29.56 -16.68
CA SER A 245 21.86 -29.34 -18.07
C SER A 245 21.61 -30.69 -18.73
N ASP A 246 20.46 -30.80 -19.39
CA ASP A 246 20.02 -31.98 -20.13
C ASP A 246 20.12 -33.28 -19.30
N ASP A 247 20.98 -34.21 -19.70
CA ASP A 247 21.21 -35.51 -19.08
C ASP A 247 22.41 -35.53 -18.12
N SER A 248 22.92 -34.36 -17.72
CA SER A 248 24.17 -34.25 -16.95
C SER A 248 24.11 -33.28 -15.75
N ILE A 249 24.90 -33.61 -14.73
CA ILE A 249 25.25 -32.73 -13.61
C ILE A 249 26.77 -32.51 -13.70
N ARG A 250 27.22 -31.27 -13.53
CA ARG A 250 28.64 -30.92 -13.69
C ARG A 250 29.20 -30.18 -12.48
N ILE A 251 30.43 -30.53 -12.13
CA ILE A 251 31.30 -29.71 -11.28
C ILE A 251 32.32 -29.06 -12.22
N ARG A 252 32.21 -27.75 -12.47
CA ARG A 252 33.01 -27.10 -13.54
C ARG A 252 34.50 -27.03 -13.25
N LYS A 253 34.86 -26.73 -12.01
CA LYS A 253 36.26 -26.59 -11.59
C LYS A 253 36.75 -27.92 -11.05
N SER A 254 37.73 -28.52 -11.73
CA SER A 254 38.45 -29.68 -11.20
C SER A 254 39.14 -29.29 -9.88
N MET A 255 39.16 -30.24 -8.94
CA MET A 255 39.81 -30.12 -7.64
C MET A 255 40.40 -31.48 -7.27
N THR A 256 41.73 -31.54 -7.19
CA THR A 256 42.45 -32.71 -6.69
C THR A 256 42.78 -32.48 -5.21
N PRO A 257 42.24 -33.27 -4.27
CA PRO A 257 42.66 -33.22 -2.88
C PRO A 257 44.18 -33.44 -2.77
N ALA A 258 44.88 -32.55 -2.06
CA ALA A 258 46.34 -32.58 -1.95
C ALA A 258 46.89 -33.88 -1.29
N SER A 259 46.05 -34.56 -0.52
CA SER A 259 46.32 -35.88 0.07
C SER A 259 45.00 -36.55 0.45
N SER A 260 45.03 -37.82 0.86
CA SER A 260 43.86 -38.52 1.41
C SER A 260 43.35 -37.90 2.72
N THR A 261 44.13 -36.99 3.33
CA THR A 261 43.79 -36.27 4.56
C THR A 261 43.61 -34.76 4.36
N ALA A 262 43.46 -34.30 3.11
CA ALA A 262 43.25 -32.89 2.82
C ALA A 262 41.90 -32.40 3.38
N PRO A 263 41.76 -31.09 3.70
CA PRO A 263 40.49 -30.53 4.16
C PRO A 263 39.32 -30.87 3.24
N GLY A 264 38.18 -31.23 3.82
CA GLY A 264 36.96 -31.55 3.06
C GLY A 264 35.80 -31.96 3.95
N GLU A 265 34.59 -31.70 3.47
CA GLU A 265 33.34 -31.99 4.19
C GLU A 265 32.72 -33.33 3.76
N VAL A 266 32.00 -34.00 4.65
CA VAL A 266 31.40 -35.32 4.34
C VAL A 266 30.43 -35.20 3.16
N GLY A 267 30.60 -36.08 2.17
CA GLY A 267 29.81 -36.10 0.94
C GLY A 267 30.32 -35.17 -0.16
N GLU A 268 31.35 -34.36 0.12
CA GLU A 268 31.99 -33.52 -0.91
C GLU A 268 32.59 -34.41 -2.01
N MET A 269 32.28 -34.06 -3.26
CA MET A 269 32.76 -34.77 -4.44
C MET A 269 33.66 -33.84 -5.27
N ALA A 270 34.75 -34.39 -5.78
CA ALA A 270 35.68 -33.67 -6.64
C ALA A 270 36.21 -34.60 -7.75
N TRP A 271 36.86 -34.04 -8.76
CA TRP A 271 37.40 -34.81 -9.88
C TRP A 271 38.64 -34.15 -10.48
N ASP A 272 39.46 -34.97 -11.13
CA ASP A 272 40.52 -34.58 -12.05
C ASP A 272 40.55 -35.50 -13.29
N ASP A 273 41.58 -35.39 -14.11
CA ASP A 273 41.71 -36.16 -15.36
C ASP A 273 41.81 -37.67 -15.15
N GLY A 274 42.17 -38.13 -13.94
CA GLY A 274 42.38 -39.54 -13.64
C GLY A 274 41.41 -40.15 -12.63
N TYR A 275 40.76 -39.34 -11.79
CA TYR A 275 40.00 -39.84 -10.64
C TYR A 275 38.74 -39.03 -10.32
N VAL A 276 37.76 -39.74 -9.74
CA VAL A 276 36.69 -39.14 -8.94
C VAL A 276 37.02 -39.33 -7.47
N TYR A 277 36.87 -38.27 -6.68
CA TYR A 277 37.14 -38.21 -5.25
C TYR A 277 35.85 -38.00 -4.47
N VAL A 278 35.73 -38.66 -3.31
CA VAL A 278 34.62 -38.47 -2.36
C VAL A 278 35.20 -38.38 -0.94
N CYS A 279 34.85 -37.32 -0.23
CA CYS A 279 35.17 -37.16 1.19
C CYS A 279 34.14 -37.96 2.01
N VAL A 280 34.59 -39.02 2.67
CA VAL A 280 33.70 -39.99 3.35
C VAL A 280 33.57 -39.76 4.86
N ALA A 281 34.47 -38.95 5.42
CA ALA A 281 34.49 -38.46 6.78
C ALA A 281 35.27 -37.13 6.77
N PRO A 282 35.17 -36.24 7.78
CA PRO A 282 35.90 -34.97 7.78
C PRO A 282 37.38 -35.19 7.45
N ASN A 283 37.85 -34.48 6.43
CA ASN A 283 39.23 -34.54 5.93
C ASN A 283 39.69 -35.96 5.56
N THR A 284 38.80 -36.82 5.07
CA THR A 284 39.12 -38.21 4.70
C THR A 284 38.62 -38.54 3.30
N TRP A 285 39.52 -38.50 2.33
CA TRP A 285 39.20 -38.68 0.91
C TRP A 285 39.45 -40.11 0.44
N LYS A 286 38.49 -40.64 -0.31
CA LYS A 286 38.64 -41.84 -1.13
C LYS A 286 38.52 -41.45 -2.61
N ARG A 287 39.07 -42.28 -3.49
CA ARG A 287 39.00 -42.06 -4.95
C ARG A 287 38.82 -43.34 -5.74
N THR A 288 38.26 -43.22 -6.93
CA THR A 288 38.21 -44.28 -7.95
C THR A 288 38.86 -43.77 -9.23
N ALA A 289 39.59 -44.65 -9.93
CA ALA A 289 40.20 -44.31 -11.21
C ALA A 289 39.15 -44.19 -12.32
N LEU A 290 39.37 -43.27 -13.25
CA LEU A 290 38.62 -43.10 -14.49
C LEU A 290 39.35 -43.82 -15.64
N SER A 291 38.58 -44.39 -16.57
CA SER A 291 39.10 -45.01 -17.79
C SER A 291 38.32 -44.50 -19.00
N SER A 292 38.96 -44.46 -20.18
CA SER A 292 38.27 -44.20 -21.45
C SER A 292 37.39 -45.41 -21.84
N TRP A 293 36.26 -45.13 -22.51
CA TRP A 293 35.40 -46.12 -23.13
C TRP A 293 35.73 -46.32 -24.60
#